data_AF-A0A2C5ZG01-F1
#
_entry.id   AF-A0A2C5ZG01-F1
#
_cell.length_a   1.000
_cell.length_b   1.000
_cell.length_c   1.000
_cell.angle_alpha   90.00
_cell.angle_beta   90.00
_cell.angle_gamma   90.00
#
_symmetry.space_group_name_H-M   'P 1'
#
loop_
_entity.id
_entity.type
_entity.pdbx_description
1 polymer ?
#
loop_
_entity_poly.entity_id
_entity_poly.type
_entity_poly.pdbx_seq_one_letter_code
_entity_poly.pdbx_strand_id
1 'polypeptide(L)'
;MTFLLRHYKDDSMISPEVIQSAARNKRSGIKILKKLVSEFEQSISKHLTAKTMEIAAANERCGFEMMQLFVEISGTSNTLITAKTLIAAVRNDNMANGLQLTKLMVKHHRHDLTLNHQVVQAAAENLFSGPQIVSILMDACLDVDDAAGRAEIADVFRTARREQISLLASEERGLWR
;
A
#
# COMPACT_ATOMS: atom_id res chain seq x y z
N MET A 1 -8.13 -13.35 23.15
CA MET A 1 -7.54 -13.91 21.90
C MET A 1 -6.53 -15.02 22.16
N THR A 2 -5.63 -14.88 23.14
CA THR A 2 -4.66 -15.93 23.55
C THR A 2 -5.29 -17.23 24.08
N PHE A 3 -6.50 -17.16 24.65
CA PHE A 3 -7.17 -18.34 25.21
C PHE A 3 -7.82 -19.23 24.13
N LEU A 4 -8.37 -18.64 23.07
CA LEU A 4 -9.02 -19.38 21.97
C LEU A 4 -8.00 -20.08 21.07
N LEU A 5 -6.88 -19.40 20.74
CA LEU A 5 -5.82 -19.95 19.87
C LEU A 5 -5.07 -21.13 20.51
N ARG A 6 -4.97 -21.18 21.84
CA ARG A 6 -4.29 -22.28 22.56
C ARG A 6 -5.09 -23.58 22.57
N HIS A 7 -6.42 -23.52 22.51
CA HIS A 7 -7.29 -24.69 22.59
C HIS A 7 -7.59 -25.33 21.24
N TYR A 8 -7.47 -24.58 20.14
CA TYR A 8 -7.70 -25.06 18.78
C TYR A 8 -6.43 -24.92 17.96
N LYS A 9 -5.42 -25.72 18.30
CA LYS A 9 -4.10 -25.82 17.64
C LYS A 9 -4.17 -26.39 16.22
N ASP A 10 -5.26 -26.14 15.52
CA ASP A 10 -5.49 -26.63 14.17
C ASP A 10 -5.26 -25.47 13.20
N ASP A 11 -4.37 -25.67 12.22
CA ASP A 11 -4.01 -24.68 11.20
C ASP A 11 -5.21 -24.22 10.36
N SER A 12 -6.33 -24.95 10.46
CA SER A 12 -7.61 -24.71 9.78
C SER A 12 -8.33 -23.44 10.21
N MET A 13 -7.95 -22.79 11.33
CA MET A 13 -8.56 -21.53 11.77
C MET A 13 -8.03 -20.27 11.08
N ILE A 14 -6.83 -20.31 10.47
CA ILE A 14 -6.24 -19.12 9.84
C ILE A 14 -6.70 -19.05 8.38
N SER A 15 -7.82 -18.37 8.16
CA SER A 15 -8.31 -18.05 6.83
C SER A 15 -7.80 -16.67 6.36
N PRO A 16 -7.84 -16.38 5.04
CA PRO A 16 -7.55 -15.05 4.52
C PRO A 16 -8.37 -13.95 5.23
N GLU A 17 -9.62 -14.21 5.57
CA GLU A 17 -10.53 -13.27 6.24
C GLU A 17 -10.05 -12.91 7.65
N VAL A 18 -9.45 -13.85 8.38
CA VAL A 18 -8.86 -13.60 9.70
C VAL A 18 -7.67 -12.64 9.56
N ILE A 19 -6.80 -12.89 8.59
CA ILE A 19 -5.63 -12.05 8.32
C ILE A 19 -6.08 -10.65 7.89
N GLN A 20 -7.07 -10.56 6.99
CA GLN A 20 -7.65 -9.29 6.54
C GLN A 20 -8.31 -8.51 7.69
N SER A 21 -9.04 -9.19 8.58
CA SER A 21 -9.67 -8.55 9.75
C SER A 21 -8.63 -7.97 10.70
N ALA A 22 -7.54 -8.70 10.94
CA ALA A 22 -6.41 -8.20 11.71
C ALA A 22 -5.75 -7.00 11.00
N ALA A 23 -5.53 -7.07 9.69
CA ALA A 23 -4.94 -5.98 8.90
C ALA A 23 -5.81 -4.71 8.87
N ARG A 24 -7.16 -4.82 8.93
CA ARG A 24 -8.06 -3.66 9.04
C ARG A 24 -8.00 -2.97 10.41
N ASN A 25 -7.53 -3.64 11.45
CA ASN A 25 -7.53 -3.11 12.80
C ASN A 25 -6.40 -2.08 12.99
N LYS A 26 -6.72 -0.78 12.83
CA LYS A 26 -5.78 0.34 12.97
C LYS A 26 -5.16 0.47 14.38
N ARG A 27 -5.77 -0.09 15.44
CA ARG A 27 -5.31 0.09 16.84
C ARG A 27 -4.40 -1.04 17.33
N SER A 28 -4.67 -2.27 16.92
CA SER A 28 -3.96 -3.45 17.44
C SER A 28 -3.69 -4.52 16.39
N GLY A 29 -4.00 -4.25 15.11
CA GLY A 29 -3.84 -5.19 14.02
C GLY A 29 -2.43 -5.74 13.89
N ILE A 30 -1.40 -4.89 13.95
CA ILE A 30 -0.01 -5.35 13.85
C ILE A 30 0.40 -6.25 15.03
N LYS A 31 -0.09 -5.98 16.25
CA LYS A 31 0.18 -6.82 17.42
C LYS A 31 -0.50 -8.19 17.28
N ILE A 32 -1.72 -8.20 16.76
CA ILE A 32 -2.45 -9.43 16.44
C ILE A 32 -1.70 -10.22 15.36
N LEU A 33 -1.33 -9.58 14.25
CA LEU A 33 -0.61 -10.21 13.15
C LEU A 33 0.73 -10.79 13.59
N LYS A 34 1.55 -10.06 14.35
CA LYS A 34 2.82 -10.58 14.90
C LYS A 34 2.60 -11.81 15.77
N LYS A 35 1.55 -11.83 16.59
CA LYS A 35 1.20 -12.99 17.42
C LYS A 35 0.77 -14.18 16.58
N LEU A 36 -0.08 -13.95 15.57
CA LEU A 36 -0.50 -15.00 14.64
C LEU A 36 0.69 -15.56 13.86
N VAL A 37 1.60 -14.71 13.37
CA VAL A 37 2.83 -15.15 12.67
C VAL A 37 3.70 -16.01 13.58
N SER A 38 3.90 -15.62 14.84
CA SER A 38 4.72 -16.39 15.78
C SER A 38 4.19 -17.80 16.09
N GLU A 39 2.90 -18.06 15.84
CA GLU A 39 2.26 -19.35 16.13
C GLU A 39 1.88 -20.13 14.85
N PHE A 40 1.64 -19.44 13.74
CA PHE A 40 1.01 -19.99 12.52
C PHE A 40 1.65 -19.46 11.22
N GLU A 41 2.95 -19.15 11.22
CA GLU A 41 3.67 -18.53 10.09
C GLU A 41 3.37 -19.21 8.74
N GLN A 42 3.48 -20.54 8.68
CA GLN A 42 3.24 -21.30 7.45
C GLN A 42 1.80 -21.19 6.95
N SER A 43 0.82 -21.18 7.86
CA SER A 43 -0.59 -21.03 7.50
C SER A 43 -0.88 -19.61 7.01
N ILE A 44 -0.31 -18.58 7.65
CA ILE A 44 -0.44 -17.19 7.18
C ILE A 44 0.17 -17.03 5.81
N SER A 45 1.41 -17.51 5.61
CA SER A 45 2.13 -17.38 4.33
C SER A 45 1.33 -17.97 3.17
N LYS A 46 0.69 -19.14 3.37
CA LYS A 46 -0.18 -19.80 2.38
C LYS A 46 -1.48 -19.03 2.09
N HIS A 47 -2.01 -18.29 3.07
CA HIS A 47 -3.28 -17.57 2.97
C HIS A 47 -3.12 -16.07 2.72
N LEU A 48 -1.90 -15.58 2.49
CA LEU A 48 -1.68 -14.22 2.01
C LEU A 48 -2.23 -14.09 0.59
N THR A 49 -2.97 -13.02 0.36
CA THR A 49 -3.60 -12.72 -0.93
C THR A 49 -3.30 -11.29 -1.33
N ALA A 50 -3.47 -10.96 -2.61
CA ALA A 50 -3.40 -9.59 -3.09
C ALA A 50 -4.35 -8.65 -2.32
N LYS A 51 -5.51 -9.15 -1.90
CA LYS A 51 -6.47 -8.38 -1.10
C LYS A 51 -5.94 -8.09 0.30
N THR A 52 -5.26 -9.04 0.92
CA THR A 52 -4.60 -8.85 2.21
C THR A 52 -3.53 -7.76 2.12
N MET A 53 -2.73 -7.75 1.06
CA MET A 53 -1.72 -6.71 0.82
C MET A 53 -2.38 -5.34 0.61
N GLU A 54 -3.45 -5.26 -0.19
CA GLU A 54 -4.20 -4.02 -0.41
C GLU A 54 -4.72 -3.43 0.91
N ILE A 55 -5.30 -4.27 1.77
CA ILE A 55 -5.83 -3.85 3.07
C ILE A 55 -4.72 -3.36 4.00
N ALA A 56 -3.58 -4.06 4.05
CA ALA A 56 -2.44 -3.62 4.85
C ALA A 56 -1.86 -2.30 4.35
N ALA A 57 -1.68 -2.13 3.03
CA ALA A 57 -1.22 -0.88 2.44
C ALA A 57 -2.16 0.30 2.73
N ALA A 58 -3.48 0.06 2.74
CA ALA A 58 -4.50 1.03 3.10
C ALA A 58 -4.57 1.36 4.62
N ASN A 59 -3.84 0.63 5.47
CA ASN A 59 -3.83 0.92 6.91
C ASN A 59 -2.91 2.10 7.21
N GLU A 60 -3.49 3.29 7.37
CA GLU A 60 -2.77 4.53 7.67
C GLU A 60 -1.91 4.48 8.94
N ARG A 61 -2.24 3.62 9.92
CA ARG A 61 -1.57 3.62 11.23
C ARG A 61 -0.39 2.68 11.28
N CYS A 62 -0.55 1.45 10.79
CA CYS A 62 0.43 0.37 10.90
C CYS A 62 0.73 -0.31 9.57
N GLY A 63 0.25 0.23 8.44
CA GLY A 63 0.33 -0.43 7.14
C GLY A 63 1.76 -0.73 6.69
N PHE A 64 2.70 0.17 6.95
CA PHE A 64 4.12 -0.07 6.65
C PHE A 64 4.67 -1.30 7.39
N GLU A 65 4.46 -1.37 8.71
CA GLU A 65 4.91 -2.50 9.53
C GLU A 65 4.22 -3.82 9.13
N MET A 66 2.93 -3.76 8.76
CA MET A 66 2.18 -4.92 8.28
C MET A 66 2.74 -5.42 6.94
N MET A 67 3.03 -4.52 6.01
CA MET A 67 3.59 -4.86 4.71
C MET A 67 5.01 -5.42 4.83
N GLN A 68 5.84 -4.89 5.74
CA GLN A 68 7.15 -5.49 6.03
C GLN A 68 7.02 -6.92 6.55
N LEU A 69 6.14 -7.13 7.54
CA LEU A 69 5.87 -8.47 8.10
C LEU A 69 5.41 -9.44 7.01
N PHE A 70 4.53 -9.01 6.09
CA PHE A 70 4.05 -9.86 5.01
C PHE A 70 5.12 -10.20 3.98
N VAL A 71 5.96 -9.24 3.58
CA VAL A 71 7.10 -9.49 2.69
C VAL A 71 8.11 -10.45 3.33
N GLU A 72 8.35 -10.34 4.63
CA GLU A 72 9.24 -11.24 5.38
C GLU A 72 8.75 -12.70 5.37
N ILE A 73 7.44 -12.93 5.58
CA ILE A 73 6.86 -14.30 5.66
C ILE A 73 6.46 -14.89 4.30
N SER A 74 6.11 -14.07 3.30
CA SER A 74 5.80 -14.56 1.95
C SER A 74 7.06 -14.82 1.12
N GLY A 75 8.21 -14.33 1.58
CA GLY A 75 9.42 -14.24 0.77
C GLY A 75 9.22 -13.37 -0.48
N THR A 76 10.05 -13.60 -1.50
CA THR A 76 10.05 -12.87 -2.79
C THR A 76 8.92 -13.29 -3.73
N SER A 77 7.77 -13.74 -3.20
CA SER A 77 6.63 -14.09 -4.04
C SER A 77 6.02 -12.81 -4.62
N ASN A 78 6.40 -12.49 -5.85
CA ASN A 78 6.04 -11.24 -6.53
C ASN A 78 4.55 -11.11 -6.88
N THR A 79 3.75 -12.17 -6.74
CA THR A 79 2.38 -12.24 -7.25
C THR A 79 1.33 -11.57 -6.37
N LEU A 80 1.70 -11.09 -5.17
CA LEU A 80 0.74 -10.51 -4.22
C LEU A 80 0.60 -8.99 -4.31
N ILE A 81 1.55 -8.29 -4.95
CA ILE A 81 1.47 -6.84 -5.11
C ILE A 81 0.80 -6.53 -6.45
N THR A 82 -0.30 -5.79 -6.39
CA THR A 82 -1.07 -5.39 -7.57
C THR A 82 -1.11 -3.87 -7.70
N ALA A 83 -1.56 -3.36 -8.84
CA ALA A 83 -1.82 -1.93 -9.01
C ALA A 83 -2.75 -1.36 -7.92
N LYS A 84 -3.74 -2.15 -7.43
CA LYS A 84 -4.61 -1.72 -6.33
C LYS A 84 -3.86 -1.57 -5.01
N THR A 85 -2.94 -2.49 -4.73
CA THR A 85 -2.05 -2.43 -3.57
C THR A 85 -1.17 -1.18 -3.64
N LEU A 86 -0.61 -0.89 -4.83
CA LEU A 86 0.20 0.30 -5.05
C LEU A 86 -0.61 1.58 -4.86
N ILE A 87 -1.81 1.68 -5.45
CA ILE A 87 -2.71 2.83 -5.26
C ILE A 87 -3.04 3.01 -3.77
N ALA A 88 -3.34 1.94 -3.04
CA ALA A 88 -3.63 2.00 -1.61
C ALA A 88 -2.43 2.55 -0.80
N ALA A 89 -1.21 2.12 -1.14
CA ALA A 89 0.00 2.68 -0.54
C ALA A 89 0.21 4.15 -0.89
N VAL A 90 0.05 4.51 -2.16
CA VAL A 90 0.24 5.88 -2.66
C VAL A 90 -0.77 6.85 -2.05
N ARG A 91 -2.03 6.44 -1.85
CA ARG A 91 -3.07 7.27 -1.22
C ARG A 91 -2.93 7.39 0.30
N ASN A 92 -2.01 6.65 0.91
CA ASN A 92 -1.75 6.74 2.33
C ASN A 92 -1.01 8.06 2.61
N ASP A 93 -1.78 9.09 2.96
CA ASP A 93 -1.36 10.47 3.15
C ASP A 93 -0.71 10.73 4.52
N ASN A 94 -0.71 9.74 5.42
CA ASN A 94 0.00 9.86 6.68
C ASN A 94 1.50 10.07 6.40
N MET A 95 2.02 11.24 6.83
CA MET A 95 3.25 11.94 6.41
C MET A 95 4.49 11.11 6.02
N ALA A 96 4.64 9.87 6.48
CA ALA A 96 5.75 8.99 6.13
C ALA A 96 5.32 7.64 5.52
N ASN A 97 4.10 7.16 5.77
CA ASN A 97 3.74 5.78 5.49
C ASN A 97 3.57 5.52 3.99
N GLY A 98 2.89 6.37 3.23
CA GLY A 98 2.71 6.16 1.79
C GLY A 98 4.01 6.16 0.99
N LEU A 99 4.94 7.05 1.34
CA LEU A 99 6.27 7.10 0.72
C LEU A 99 7.09 5.85 1.06
N GLN A 100 7.11 5.43 2.32
CA GLN A 100 7.86 4.24 2.76
C GLN A 100 7.27 2.95 2.17
N LEU A 101 5.95 2.86 2.10
CA LEU A 101 5.25 1.75 1.43
C LEU A 101 5.62 1.68 -0.06
N THR A 102 5.61 2.82 -0.76
CA THR A 102 6.01 2.87 -2.18
C THR A 102 7.45 2.41 -2.38
N LYS A 103 8.38 2.88 -1.53
CA LYS A 103 9.79 2.44 -1.55
C LYS A 103 9.93 0.93 -1.31
N LEU A 104 9.19 0.39 -0.34
CA LEU A 104 9.20 -1.04 -0.05
C LEU A 104 8.74 -1.85 -1.27
N MET A 105 7.64 -1.44 -1.90
CA MET A 105 7.11 -2.12 -3.09
C MET A 105 8.09 -2.08 -4.26
N VAL A 106 8.69 -0.92 -4.55
CA VAL A 106 9.69 -0.77 -5.61
C VAL A 106 10.91 -1.64 -5.35
N LYS A 107 11.40 -1.69 -4.11
CA LYS A 107 12.58 -2.48 -3.74
C LYS A 107 12.38 -3.98 -3.99
N HIS A 108 11.19 -4.50 -3.72
CA HIS A 108 10.93 -5.94 -3.79
C HIS A 108 10.26 -6.38 -5.10
N HIS A 109 9.62 -5.48 -5.84
CA HIS A 109 8.74 -5.83 -6.97
C HIS A 109 8.91 -4.94 -8.21
N ARG A 110 10.09 -4.31 -8.41
CA ARG A 110 10.35 -3.36 -9.51
C ARG A 110 9.81 -3.81 -10.88
N HIS A 111 9.96 -5.09 -11.23
CA HIS A 111 9.59 -5.63 -12.54
C HIS A 111 8.07 -5.85 -12.73
N ASP A 112 7.30 -5.89 -11.65
CA ASP A 112 5.85 -6.16 -11.70
C ASP A 112 5.00 -4.90 -11.48
N LEU A 113 5.65 -3.77 -11.17
CA LEU A 113 4.96 -2.50 -10.99
C LEU A 113 4.61 -1.92 -12.35
N THR A 114 3.32 -1.88 -12.66
CA THR A 114 2.80 -1.12 -13.79
C THR A 114 2.46 0.29 -13.34
N LEU A 115 3.21 1.27 -13.84
CA LEU A 115 2.85 2.67 -13.70
C LEU A 115 1.72 2.99 -14.68
N ASN A 116 0.55 3.33 -14.16
CA ASN A 116 -0.61 3.71 -14.95
C ASN A 116 -1.18 5.06 -14.50
N HIS A 117 -2.08 5.62 -15.31
CA HIS A 117 -2.70 6.91 -15.02
C HIS A 117 -3.34 6.99 -13.62
N GLN A 118 -3.95 5.90 -13.14
CA GLN A 118 -4.59 5.86 -11.82
C GLN A 118 -3.58 5.97 -10.67
N VAL A 119 -2.42 5.35 -10.80
CA VAL A 119 -1.32 5.46 -9.81
C VAL A 119 -0.77 6.88 -9.79
N VAL A 120 -0.58 7.48 -10.96
CA VAL A 120 -0.08 8.86 -11.08
C VAL A 120 -1.08 9.86 -10.50
N GLN A 121 -2.37 9.67 -10.79
CA GLN A 121 -3.45 10.47 -10.23
C GLN A 121 -3.52 10.33 -8.70
N ALA A 122 -3.44 9.11 -8.18
CA ALA A 122 -3.39 8.87 -6.74
C ALA A 122 -2.20 9.57 -6.07
N ALA A 123 -1.04 9.63 -6.75
CA ALA A 123 0.11 10.35 -6.24
C ALA A 123 -0.09 11.88 -6.28
N ALA A 124 -0.77 12.40 -7.30
CA ALA A 124 -1.11 13.82 -7.39
C ALA A 124 -2.08 14.27 -6.27
N GLU A 125 -2.97 13.38 -5.85
CA GLU A 125 -3.87 13.57 -4.70
C GLU A 125 -3.14 13.50 -3.34
N ASN A 126 -1.94 12.89 -3.28
CA ASN A 126 -1.16 12.81 -2.04
C ASN A 126 -0.47 14.15 -1.74
N LEU A 127 -1.06 14.91 -0.81
CA LEU A 127 -0.63 16.25 -0.45
C LEU A 127 0.77 16.33 0.20
N PHE A 128 1.21 15.26 0.85
CA PHE A 128 2.44 15.27 1.64
C PHE A 128 3.65 14.72 0.88
N SER A 129 3.46 13.65 0.11
CA SER A 129 4.54 12.88 -0.52
C SER A 129 4.38 12.64 -2.03
N GLY A 130 3.33 13.19 -2.64
CA GLY A 130 3.00 12.96 -4.06
C GLY A 130 4.17 13.14 -5.03
N PRO A 131 4.90 14.28 -5.01
CA PRO A 131 6.04 14.49 -5.90
C PRO A 131 7.16 13.46 -5.72
N GLN A 132 7.49 13.09 -4.47
CA GLN A 132 8.53 12.09 -4.20
C GLN A 132 8.09 10.69 -4.67
N ILE A 133 6.81 10.35 -4.49
CA ILE A 133 6.23 9.09 -4.93
C ILE A 133 6.34 8.96 -6.46
N VAL A 134 5.94 9.98 -7.23
CA VAL A 134 6.04 9.94 -8.70
C VAL A 134 7.48 9.80 -9.17
N SER A 135 8.42 10.53 -8.55
CA SER A 135 9.85 10.40 -8.89
C SER A 135 10.34 8.96 -8.73
N ILE A 136 10.03 8.32 -7.60
CA ILE A 136 10.44 6.94 -7.32
C ILE A 136 9.82 5.97 -8.33
N LEU A 137 8.55 6.16 -8.68
CA LEU A 137 7.86 5.30 -9.63
C LEU A 137 8.37 5.46 -11.06
N MET A 138 8.70 6.68 -11.49
CA MET A 138 9.36 6.92 -12.77
C MET A 138 10.73 6.24 -12.85
N ASP A 139 11.53 6.33 -11.80
CA ASP A 139 12.86 5.69 -11.77
C ASP A 139 12.76 4.16 -11.70
N ALA A 140 11.69 3.65 -11.09
CA ALA A 140 11.44 2.22 -10.99
C ALA A 140 10.93 1.61 -12.30
N CYS A 141 9.99 2.28 -12.98
CA CYS A 141 9.19 1.69 -14.07
C CYS A 141 9.58 2.19 -15.47
N LEU A 142 10.30 3.31 -15.58
CA LEU A 142 10.73 3.86 -16.87
C LEU A 142 12.24 3.69 -17.04
N ASP A 143 12.63 3.31 -18.25
CA ASP A 143 14.04 3.31 -18.64
C ASP A 143 14.61 4.73 -18.61
N VAL A 144 15.94 4.83 -18.49
CA VAL A 144 16.63 6.12 -18.43
C VAL A 144 16.34 6.95 -19.69
N ASP A 145 16.14 6.28 -20.82
CA ASP A 145 15.95 6.90 -22.13
C ASP A 145 14.48 7.12 -22.53
N ASP A 146 13.51 6.68 -21.72
CA ASP A 146 12.08 6.90 -22.01
C ASP A 146 11.63 8.34 -21.64
N ALA A 147 12.15 9.30 -22.38
CA ALA A 147 11.82 10.71 -22.20
C ALA A 147 10.34 11.00 -22.50
N ALA A 148 9.73 10.25 -23.42
CA ALA A 148 8.33 10.41 -23.80
C ALA A 148 7.40 9.99 -22.65
N GLY A 149 7.59 8.80 -22.08
CA GLY A 149 6.82 8.32 -20.93
C GLY A 149 7.00 9.21 -19.70
N ARG A 150 8.23 9.70 -19.45
CA ARG A 150 8.49 10.66 -18.36
C ARG A 150 7.72 11.97 -18.56
N ALA A 151 7.70 12.50 -19.78
CA ALA A 151 6.98 13.73 -20.10
C ALA A 151 5.47 13.57 -19.95
N GLU A 152 4.91 12.45 -20.44
CA GLU A 152 3.48 12.11 -20.32
C GLU A 152 3.06 12.03 -18.85
N ILE A 153 3.77 11.23 -18.04
CA ILE A 153 3.45 11.06 -16.62
C ILE A 153 3.60 12.38 -15.86
N ALA A 154 4.63 13.18 -16.18
CA ALA A 154 4.81 14.49 -15.57
C ALA A 154 3.64 15.44 -15.90
N ASP A 155 3.09 15.35 -17.11
CA ASP A 155 1.95 16.16 -17.52
C ASP A 155 0.66 15.73 -16.82
N VAL A 156 0.39 14.42 -16.79
CA VAL A 156 -0.72 13.84 -16.02
C VAL A 156 -0.68 14.29 -14.56
N PHE A 157 0.50 14.18 -13.92
CA PHE A 157 0.66 14.59 -12.52
C PHE A 157 0.41 16.10 -12.32
N ARG A 158 0.94 16.95 -13.21
CA ARG A 158 0.74 18.41 -13.13
C ARG A 158 -0.73 18.79 -13.30
N THR A 159 -1.43 18.15 -14.23
CA THR A 159 -2.85 18.38 -14.50
C THR A 159 -3.70 17.94 -13.32
N ALA A 160 -3.56 16.68 -12.86
CA ALA A 160 -4.31 16.16 -11.72
C ALA A 160 -4.08 16.97 -10.44
N ARG A 161 -2.85 17.40 -10.17
CA ARG A 161 -2.54 18.21 -8.99
C ARG A 161 -3.17 19.60 -9.06
N ARG A 162 -3.24 20.21 -10.25
CA ARG A 162 -3.91 21.50 -10.45
C ARG A 162 -5.42 21.38 -10.21
N GLU A 163 -6.03 20.32 -10.73
CA GLU A 163 -7.46 20.03 -10.51
C GLU A 163 -7.76 19.83 -9.02
N GLN A 164 -6.92 19.07 -8.31
CA GLN A 164 -7.08 18.85 -6.86
C GLN A 164 -6.97 20.15 -6.05
N ILE A 165 -6.00 21.02 -6.36
CA ILE A 165 -5.88 22.33 -5.70
C ILE A 165 -7.11 23.20 -5.98
N SER A 166 -7.61 23.19 -7.23
CA SER A 166 -8.81 23.94 -7.59
C SER A 166 -10.05 23.43 -6.85
N LEU A 167 -10.19 22.12 -6.67
CA LEU A 167 -11.29 21.51 -5.93
C LEU A 167 -11.27 21.94 -4.46
N LEU A 168 -10.14 21.80 -3.79
CA LEU A 168 -9.96 22.21 -2.39
C LEU A 168 -10.27 23.71 -2.19
N ALA A 169 -9.81 24.56 -3.12
CA ALA A 169 -10.10 26.00 -3.08
C ALA A 169 -11.58 26.34 -3.35
N SER A 170 -12.34 25.46 -3.99
CA SER A 170 -13.79 25.62 -4.19
C SER A 170 -14.59 25.15 -2.97
N GLU A 171 -14.17 24.07 -2.32
CA GLU A 171 -14.77 23.54 -1.09
C GLU A 171 -14.63 24.54 0.07
N GLU A 172 -13.44 25.13 0.25
CA GLU A 172 -13.24 26.16 1.26
C GLU A 172 -14.16 27.36 1.05
N ARG A 173 -14.37 27.80 -0.20
CA ARG A 173 -15.29 28.92 -0.52
C ARG A 173 -16.77 28.59 -0.31
N GLY A 174 -17.15 27.31 -0.38
CA GLY A 174 -18.51 26.84 -0.14
C GLY A 174 -18.87 26.76 1.35
N LEU A 175 -17.89 26.55 2.23
CA LEU A 175 -18.10 26.43 3.69
C LEU A 175 -18.40 27.77 4.37
N TRP A 176 -18.10 28.91 3.74
CA TRP A 176 -18.32 30.27 4.29
C TRP A 176 -19.50 31.01 3.64
N ARG A 177 -20.40 30.29 2.94
CA ARG A 177 -21.66 30.81 2.39
C ARG A 177 -22.85 30.20 3.11
#